data_AF-A0A354XVD8-F1
#
_entry.id   AF-A0A354XVD8-F1
#
_cell.length_a   1.000
_cell.length_b   1.000
_cell.length_c   1.000
_cell.angle_alpha   90.00
_cell.angle_beta   90.00
_cell.angle_gamma   90.00
#
_symmetry.space_group_name_H-M   'P 1'
#
loop_
_entity.id
_entity.type
_entity.pdbx_description
1 polymer ?
#
loop_
_entity_poly.entity_id
_entity_poly.type
_entity_poly.pdbx_seq_one_letter_code
_entity_poly.pdbx_strand_id
1 'polypeptide(L)'
;MVVSFEDSDYSLVDTPAYRNLTGGADDADGKTWVFDQHNNFAAEVAAATGFAISGHMGLGPINSFGQSWWGAAANDKASWTLYSYKFTFIQNGVQLKIENSGDGYGRKAVSSAAGFNVTGTSGDDAFFPYPGGDYTFSIDESGTHPKLTLSGNAFMGYYCGHQEYEIVYQTEEVMALVVHNQVEQQDWCFVFCREDLNVPAPPIAKELKAIPLSEDFEGDEILAFKQEDMGGAIKSAVIGNPVPLPINESSKVYRYWKSTGFYSNLSFTAPDYKFDLTTQNKVRVKVFIPSFNDYTTENAVAGDWIANKKLLPQLAVKLQDGDHPAPWEGQTEIVKANLELDKWQELEFDFSTVANREDYDRIVIQFGAEGHAGPGFFYLDDFEFSE
;
A
#
# COMPACT_ATOMS: atom_id res chain seq x y z
N MET A 1 57.70 -26.78 15.30
CA MET A 1 56.49 -26.68 16.15
C MET A 1 55.32 -26.57 15.19
N VAL A 2 54.63 -27.68 14.95
CA VAL A 2 53.40 -27.67 14.14
C VAL A 2 52.30 -27.32 15.13
N VAL A 3 51.67 -26.18 14.94
CA VAL A 3 50.48 -25.80 15.71
C VAL A 3 49.31 -26.42 14.95
N SER A 4 48.70 -27.46 15.53
CA SER A 4 47.43 -28.02 15.08
C SER A 4 46.31 -27.46 15.96
N PHE A 5 45.32 -26.82 15.35
CA PHE A 5 44.07 -26.46 16.03
C PHE A 5 43.09 -27.60 15.75
N GLU A 6 42.71 -28.37 16.78
CA GLU A 6 41.75 -29.48 16.61
C GLU A 6 40.29 -29.01 16.54
N ASP A 7 40.00 -27.77 16.90
CA ASP A 7 38.68 -27.13 16.74
C ASP A 7 38.85 -25.67 16.34
N SER A 8 38.05 -25.18 15.40
CA SER A 8 37.99 -23.76 15.06
C SER A 8 37.29 -23.00 16.19
N ASP A 9 38.05 -22.18 16.93
CA ASP A 9 37.51 -21.28 17.94
C ASP A 9 36.89 -20.04 17.28
N TYR A 10 35.60 -20.10 16.94
CA TYR A 10 34.86 -19.00 16.32
C TYR A 10 34.55 -17.84 17.27
N SER A 11 34.85 -17.97 18.57
CA SER A 11 34.79 -16.82 19.51
C SER A 11 35.86 -15.77 19.22
N LEU A 12 36.91 -16.13 18.45
CA LEU A 12 37.94 -15.20 17.99
C LEU A 12 37.43 -14.16 16.98
N VAL A 13 36.26 -14.39 16.37
CA VAL A 13 35.61 -13.47 15.43
C VAL A 13 34.53 -12.68 16.15
N ASP A 14 34.93 -11.71 16.98
CA ASP A 14 34.03 -10.91 17.82
C ASP A 14 33.98 -9.44 17.39
N THR A 15 33.58 -9.19 16.14
CA THR A 15 33.39 -7.83 15.61
C THR A 15 31.93 -7.39 15.73
N PRO A 16 31.63 -6.08 15.75
CA PRO A 16 30.26 -5.59 15.74
C PRO A 16 29.42 -6.17 14.59
N ALA A 17 30.01 -6.37 13.41
CA ALA A 17 29.30 -6.92 12.26
C ALA A 17 28.82 -8.35 12.51
N TYR A 18 29.69 -9.21 13.06
CA TYR A 18 29.31 -10.57 13.45
C TYR A 18 28.32 -10.57 14.62
N ARG A 19 28.60 -9.87 15.72
CA ARG A 19 27.70 -9.84 16.90
C ARG A 19 26.32 -9.34 16.55
N ASN A 20 26.23 -8.25 15.78
CA ASN A 20 24.94 -7.71 15.38
C ASN A 20 24.20 -8.69 14.50
N LEU A 21 24.87 -9.36 13.54
CA LEU A 21 24.24 -10.32 12.64
C LEU A 21 23.78 -11.60 13.35
N THR A 22 24.55 -12.12 14.30
CA THR A 22 24.40 -13.48 14.85
C THR A 22 23.89 -13.54 16.29
N GLY A 23 23.95 -12.45 17.05
CA GLY A 23 23.77 -12.49 18.52
C GLY A 23 25.07 -12.77 19.29
N GLY A 24 26.19 -13.02 18.59
CA GLY A 24 27.49 -13.32 19.19
C GLY A 24 27.76 -14.82 19.38
N ALA A 25 28.95 -15.15 19.87
CA ALA A 25 29.38 -16.56 20.05
C ALA A 25 28.61 -17.31 21.15
N ASP A 26 28.07 -16.58 22.13
CA ASP A 26 27.32 -17.15 23.26
C ASP A 26 25.85 -17.43 22.91
N ASP A 27 25.34 -16.89 21.80
CA ASP A 27 24.00 -17.15 21.29
C ASP A 27 24.01 -18.39 20.40
N ALA A 28 23.77 -19.56 21.01
CA ALA A 28 23.79 -20.84 20.32
C ALA A 28 22.64 -21.02 19.32
N ASP A 29 21.51 -20.32 19.53
CA ASP A 29 20.35 -20.34 18.65
C ASP A 29 20.49 -19.33 17.51
N GLY A 30 21.34 -18.32 17.71
CA GLY A 30 21.66 -17.27 16.76
C GLY A 30 20.53 -16.25 16.64
N LYS A 31 20.63 -15.37 15.63
CA LYS A 31 19.67 -14.30 15.42
C LYS A 31 18.88 -14.49 14.12
N THR A 32 17.56 -14.45 14.25
CA THR A 32 16.62 -14.56 13.13
C THR A 32 16.20 -13.19 12.61
N TRP A 33 16.35 -13.02 11.30
CA TRP A 33 15.98 -11.83 10.55
C TRP A 33 14.84 -12.12 9.59
N VAL A 34 13.92 -11.18 9.48
CA VAL A 34 12.81 -11.18 8.51
C VAL A 34 12.78 -9.84 7.78
N PHE A 35 12.14 -9.77 6.62
CA PHE A 35 11.90 -8.46 5.99
C PHE A 35 11.16 -7.54 6.96
N ASP A 36 11.51 -6.25 6.98
CA ASP A 36 10.79 -5.22 7.71
C ASP A 36 9.42 -4.93 7.06
N GLN A 37 8.54 -5.95 7.01
CA GLN A 37 7.27 -5.95 6.29
C GLN A 37 6.43 -4.71 6.55
N HIS A 38 6.49 -4.18 7.77
CA HIS A 38 5.71 -3.02 8.20
C HIS A 38 6.44 -1.68 8.04
N ASN A 39 7.66 -1.69 7.46
CA ASN A 39 8.53 -0.52 7.29
C ASN A 39 8.80 0.22 8.62
N ASN A 40 8.94 -0.52 9.73
CA ASN A 40 9.19 0.02 11.06
C ASN A 40 10.55 0.73 11.14
N PHE A 41 11.53 0.30 10.35
CA PHE A 41 12.91 0.78 10.40
C PHE A 41 13.38 1.48 9.13
N ALA A 42 12.61 1.45 8.03
CA ALA A 42 13.00 2.11 6.77
C ALA A 42 13.40 3.59 6.95
N ALA A 43 12.68 4.33 7.80
CA ALA A 43 13.00 5.72 8.11
C ALA A 43 14.30 5.88 8.93
N GLU A 44 14.58 4.96 9.85
CA GLU A 44 15.83 4.93 10.60
C GLU A 44 17.01 4.70 9.67
N VAL A 45 16.92 3.68 8.80
CA VAL A 45 17.96 3.37 7.81
C VAL A 45 18.22 4.58 6.89
N ALA A 46 17.16 5.22 6.39
CA ALA A 46 17.27 6.42 5.57
C ALA A 46 18.04 7.54 6.30
N ALA A 47 17.69 7.80 7.56
CA ALA A 47 18.30 8.83 8.37
C ALA A 47 19.77 8.53 8.70
N ALA A 48 20.10 7.27 9.02
CA ALA A 48 21.44 6.85 9.41
C ALA A 48 22.41 6.80 8.22
N THR A 49 21.94 6.42 7.04
CA THR A 49 22.77 6.25 5.85
C THR A 49 22.80 7.47 4.93
N GLY A 50 21.74 8.29 4.95
CA GLY A 50 21.51 9.34 3.96
C GLY A 50 21.09 8.82 2.57
N PHE A 51 20.90 7.51 2.40
CA PHE A 51 20.38 6.93 1.15
C PHE A 51 18.86 7.10 1.05
N ALA A 52 18.36 7.10 -0.18
CA ALA A 52 16.93 7.19 -0.44
C ALA A 52 16.25 5.85 -0.11
N ILE A 53 15.91 5.61 1.16
CA ILE A 53 15.21 4.40 1.62
C ILE A 53 13.76 4.76 1.94
N SER A 54 12.80 4.08 1.32
CA SER A 54 11.36 4.34 1.48
C SER A 54 10.56 3.10 1.90
N GLY A 55 11.18 1.92 1.93
CA GLY A 55 10.57 0.70 2.44
C GLY A 55 11.55 -0.46 2.63
N HIS A 56 11.01 -1.65 2.92
CA HIS A 56 11.79 -2.86 3.20
C HIS A 56 12.45 -3.52 1.99
N MET A 57 11.99 -3.17 0.79
CA MET A 57 12.53 -3.69 -0.46
C MET A 57 12.36 -2.62 -1.52
N GLY A 58 13.44 -2.32 -2.24
CA GLY A 58 13.40 -1.35 -3.32
C GLY A 58 14.61 -1.41 -4.24
N LEU A 59 14.59 -0.60 -5.29
CA LEU A 59 15.69 -0.49 -6.23
C LEU A 59 15.99 0.95 -6.65
N GLY A 60 17.22 1.13 -7.11
CA GLY A 60 17.72 2.37 -7.69
C GLY A 60 18.80 2.10 -8.75
N PRO A 61 19.40 3.16 -9.30
CA PRO A 61 20.55 3.03 -10.18
C PRO A 61 21.70 2.25 -9.52
N ILE A 62 22.51 1.56 -10.32
CA ILE A 62 23.72 0.91 -9.84
C ILE A 62 24.64 1.90 -9.07
N ASN A 63 25.18 1.47 -7.93
CA ASN A 63 25.97 2.27 -6.97
C ASN A 63 25.22 3.42 -6.27
N SER A 64 23.87 3.37 -6.23
CA SER A 64 23.06 4.33 -5.48
C SER A 64 22.81 3.91 -4.03
N PHE A 65 22.99 2.61 -3.71
CA PHE A 65 22.76 2.01 -2.39
C PHE A 65 21.36 2.22 -1.81
N GLY A 66 20.40 2.69 -2.62
CA GLY A 66 19.08 3.08 -2.17
C GLY A 66 17.97 2.76 -3.16
N GLN A 67 16.77 3.21 -2.84
CA GLN A 67 15.48 2.87 -3.43
C GLN A 67 14.90 4.04 -4.23
N SER A 68 15.76 4.80 -4.91
CA SER A 68 15.39 6.07 -5.56
C SER A 68 14.43 5.93 -6.75
N TRP A 69 14.31 4.72 -7.32
CA TRP A 69 13.31 4.45 -8.37
C TRP A 69 12.01 3.89 -7.80
N TRP A 70 12.10 3.03 -6.79
CA TRP A 70 10.95 2.42 -6.16
C TRP A 70 11.33 1.78 -4.81
N GLY A 71 10.44 1.89 -3.83
CA GLY A 71 10.46 1.12 -2.59
C GLY A 71 9.05 0.66 -2.24
N ALA A 72 8.93 -0.55 -1.70
CA ALA A 72 7.66 -1.16 -1.31
C ALA A 72 7.06 -0.46 -0.08
N ALA A 73 5.78 -0.08 -0.15
CA ALA A 73 5.07 0.36 1.03
C ALA A 73 4.87 -0.82 2.00
N ALA A 74 4.46 -0.51 3.23
CA ALA A 74 4.24 -1.50 4.26
C ALA A 74 3.25 -2.56 3.75
N ASN A 75 3.62 -3.84 3.88
CA ASN A 75 2.82 -5.00 3.50
C ASN A 75 2.55 -5.18 1.99
N ASP A 76 3.15 -4.39 1.10
CA ASP A 76 2.90 -4.43 -0.35
C ASP A 76 3.15 -5.80 -1.02
N LYS A 77 3.96 -6.68 -0.40
CA LYS A 77 4.30 -8.00 -0.95
C LYS A 77 3.52 -9.15 -0.30
N ALA A 78 2.42 -8.85 0.40
CA ALA A 78 1.63 -9.86 1.12
C ALA A 78 0.93 -10.89 0.23
N SER A 79 0.72 -10.57 -1.05
CA SER A 79 0.19 -11.53 -2.03
C SER A 79 1.20 -12.61 -2.42
N TRP A 80 2.48 -12.43 -2.06
CA TRP A 80 3.56 -13.37 -2.29
C TRP A 80 3.97 -14.01 -0.96
N THR A 81 4.64 -15.16 -0.99
CA THR A 81 5.15 -15.82 0.21
C THR A 81 6.48 -15.21 0.69
N LEU A 82 6.84 -14.01 0.21
CA LEU A 82 8.07 -13.30 0.53
C LEU A 82 8.22 -13.07 2.05
N TYR A 83 7.14 -12.72 2.74
CA TYR A 83 7.14 -12.50 4.19
C TYR A 83 7.20 -13.78 5.03
N SER A 84 7.24 -14.96 4.39
CA SER A 84 7.47 -16.23 5.11
C SER A 84 8.96 -16.55 5.32
N TYR A 85 9.86 -15.79 4.68
CA TYR A 85 11.29 -16.01 4.80
C TYR A 85 11.81 -15.64 6.19
N LYS A 86 12.60 -16.54 6.76
CA LYS A 86 13.39 -16.35 7.99
C LYS A 86 14.85 -16.67 7.69
N PHE A 87 15.74 -15.79 8.11
CA PHE A 87 17.20 -15.93 7.96
C PHE A 87 17.84 -15.97 9.34
N THR A 88 18.23 -17.15 9.80
CA THR A 88 18.87 -17.32 11.11
C THR A 88 20.38 -17.45 10.93
N PHE A 89 21.13 -16.46 11.41
CA PHE A 89 22.59 -16.45 11.38
C PHE A 89 23.14 -16.89 12.74
N ILE A 90 24.02 -17.90 12.73
CA ILE A 90 24.64 -18.46 13.93
C ILE A 90 26.16 -18.34 13.79
N GLN A 91 26.83 -17.76 14.78
CA GLN A 91 28.27 -17.51 14.71
C GLN A 91 29.09 -18.80 14.74
N ASN A 92 28.69 -19.75 15.59
CA ASN A 92 29.38 -21.04 15.69
C ASN A 92 29.27 -21.81 14.37
N GLY A 93 30.41 -22.04 13.71
CA GLY A 93 30.44 -22.67 12.39
C GLY A 93 29.91 -21.80 11.25
N VAL A 94 29.74 -20.48 11.48
CA VAL A 94 29.30 -19.47 10.48
C VAL A 94 28.09 -19.91 9.65
N GLN A 95 27.04 -20.35 10.33
CA GLN A 95 25.88 -20.97 9.73
C GLN A 95 24.81 -19.94 9.35
N LEU A 96 24.14 -20.17 8.24
CA LEU A 96 22.92 -19.48 7.83
C LEU A 96 21.84 -20.53 7.61
N LYS A 97 20.74 -20.44 8.34
CA LYS A 97 19.54 -21.24 8.10
C LYS A 97 18.48 -20.39 7.43
N ILE A 98 17.95 -20.86 6.31
CA ILE A 98 16.87 -20.20 5.58
C ILE A 98 15.63 -21.07 5.67
N GLU A 99 14.56 -20.53 6.24
CA GLU A 99 13.24 -21.17 6.30
C GLU A 99 12.22 -20.31 5.55
N ASN A 100 11.33 -20.94 4.78
CA ASN A 100 10.26 -20.25 4.06
C ASN A 100 9.12 -21.22 3.72
N SER A 101 8.15 -20.77 2.92
CA SER A 101 7.02 -21.59 2.45
C SER A 101 7.30 -22.42 1.19
N GLY A 102 8.56 -22.54 0.74
CA GLY A 102 8.94 -23.36 -0.41
C GLY A 102 9.03 -22.63 -1.76
N ASP A 103 8.71 -21.34 -1.82
CA ASP A 103 8.79 -20.53 -3.04
C ASP A 103 9.92 -19.52 -2.97
N GLY A 104 10.57 -19.32 -4.10
CA GLY A 104 11.60 -18.33 -4.35
C GLY A 104 11.19 -17.31 -5.41
N TYR A 105 11.69 -16.10 -5.23
CA TYR A 105 11.43 -14.95 -6.08
C TYR A 105 12.74 -14.30 -6.48
N GLY A 106 12.77 -13.68 -7.65
CA GLY A 106 13.93 -12.93 -8.08
C GLY A 106 13.76 -12.27 -9.43
N ARG A 107 14.83 -11.64 -9.90
CA ARG A 107 14.88 -10.98 -11.20
C ARG A 107 14.91 -12.01 -12.32
N LYS A 108 14.00 -11.87 -13.29
CA LYS A 108 13.89 -12.75 -14.45
C LYS A 108 15.19 -12.84 -15.26
N ALA A 109 15.91 -11.71 -15.40
CA ALA A 109 17.13 -11.62 -16.19
C ALA A 109 18.28 -12.50 -15.66
N VAL A 110 18.26 -12.87 -14.37
CA VAL A 110 19.39 -13.53 -13.69
C VAL A 110 19.02 -14.86 -13.05
N SER A 111 17.75 -15.10 -12.71
CA SER A 111 17.34 -16.28 -11.92
C SER A 111 17.61 -17.61 -12.64
N SER A 112 17.25 -17.70 -13.93
CA SER A 112 17.49 -18.92 -14.72
C SER A 112 18.98 -19.20 -14.92
N ALA A 113 19.78 -18.16 -15.17
CA ALA A 113 21.24 -18.27 -15.33
C ALA A 113 21.94 -18.71 -14.04
N ALA A 114 21.35 -18.42 -12.88
CA ALA A 114 21.82 -18.86 -11.57
C ALA A 114 21.45 -20.32 -11.23
N GLY A 115 20.75 -21.02 -12.13
CA GLY A 115 20.37 -22.42 -11.95
C GLY A 115 19.03 -22.64 -11.24
N PHE A 116 18.25 -21.60 -10.97
CA PHE A 116 16.90 -21.76 -10.44
C PHE A 116 15.94 -22.28 -11.52
N ASN A 117 15.09 -23.24 -11.15
CA ASN A 117 14.06 -23.78 -12.02
C ASN A 117 12.85 -22.81 -12.08
N VAL A 118 12.94 -21.81 -12.94
CA VAL A 118 11.89 -20.79 -13.13
C VAL A 118 10.60 -21.45 -13.64
N THR A 119 9.54 -21.36 -12.84
CA THR A 119 8.21 -21.93 -13.14
C THR A 119 7.23 -20.89 -13.69
N GLY A 120 7.52 -19.60 -13.53
CA GLY A 120 6.70 -18.51 -14.07
C GLY A 120 7.38 -17.16 -13.98
N THR A 121 6.78 -16.16 -14.63
CA THR A 121 7.23 -14.76 -14.55
C THR A 121 6.06 -13.79 -14.53
N SER A 122 6.20 -12.68 -13.83
CA SER A 122 5.25 -11.55 -13.86
C SER A 122 6.04 -10.27 -14.09
N GLY A 123 5.87 -9.63 -15.24
CA GLY A 123 6.76 -8.55 -15.65
C GLY A 123 8.22 -9.03 -15.67
N ASP A 124 9.06 -8.36 -14.89
CA ASP A 124 10.48 -8.68 -14.73
C ASP A 124 10.79 -9.58 -13.53
N ASP A 125 9.77 -10.02 -12.81
CA ASP A 125 9.89 -10.95 -11.70
C ASP A 125 9.81 -12.40 -12.19
N ALA A 126 10.59 -13.27 -11.58
CA ALA A 126 10.58 -14.71 -11.77
C ALA A 126 10.20 -15.43 -10.47
N PHE A 127 9.48 -16.55 -10.64
CA PHE A 127 9.03 -17.44 -9.59
C PHE A 127 9.69 -18.81 -9.79
N PHE A 128 10.15 -19.43 -8.71
CA PHE A 128 10.79 -20.75 -8.76
C PHE A 128 10.63 -21.48 -7.41
N PRO A 129 10.61 -22.82 -7.38
CA PRO A 129 10.65 -23.55 -6.12
C PRO A 129 11.98 -23.30 -5.39
N TYR A 130 11.89 -22.98 -4.11
CA TYR A 130 13.04 -22.79 -3.23
C TYR A 130 12.66 -23.14 -1.78
N PRO A 131 13.05 -24.31 -1.26
CA PRO A 131 12.65 -24.80 0.06
C PRO A 131 13.45 -24.21 1.24
N GLY A 132 14.36 -23.25 0.98
CA GLY A 132 15.36 -22.86 1.97
C GLY A 132 16.40 -23.96 2.20
N GLY A 133 17.08 -23.92 3.35
CA GLY A 133 18.09 -24.91 3.72
C GLY A 133 19.17 -24.37 4.65
N ASP A 134 20.16 -25.23 4.91
CA ASP A 134 21.34 -24.92 5.70
C ASP A 134 22.49 -24.47 4.78
N TYR A 135 23.05 -23.31 5.09
CA TYR A 135 24.11 -22.64 4.37
C TYR A 135 25.16 -22.10 5.33
N THR A 136 26.15 -21.43 4.78
CA THR A 136 27.18 -20.71 5.54
C THR A 136 27.32 -19.29 5.02
N PHE A 137 27.91 -18.44 5.84
CA PHE A 137 28.22 -17.07 5.46
C PHE A 137 29.65 -16.68 5.84
N SER A 138 30.10 -15.55 5.32
CA SER A 138 31.31 -14.87 5.76
C SER A 138 31.14 -13.37 5.60
N ILE A 139 31.82 -12.60 6.45
CA ILE A 139 31.87 -11.13 6.36
C ILE A 139 33.31 -10.69 6.14
N ASP A 140 33.53 -9.88 5.10
CA ASP A 140 34.77 -9.14 4.85
C ASP A 140 34.57 -7.66 5.23
N GLU A 141 35.27 -7.21 6.26
CA GLU A 141 35.17 -5.84 6.80
C GLU A 141 36.27 -4.90 6.24
N SER A 142 36.99 -5.29 5.19
CA SER A 142 38.09 -4.49 4.62
C SER A 142 37.64 -3.29 3.76
N GLY A 143 36.38 -3.29 3.32
CA GLY A 143 35.78 -2.24 2.48
C GLY A 143 35.09 -1.12 3.25
N THR A 144 34.48 -0.17 2.52
CA THR A 144 33.67 0.91 3.10
C THR A 144 32.42 0.37 3.80
N HIS A 145 31.77 -0.60 3.19
CA HIS A 145 30.68 -1.39 3.78
C HIS A 145 31.16 -2.83 3.95
N PRO A 146 30.91 -3.46 5.11
CA PRO A 146 31.19 -4.88 5.27
C PRO A 146 30.46 -5.71 4.21
N LYS A 147 31.15 -6.69 3.64
CA LYS A 147 30.61 -7.53 2.57
C LYS A 147 30.21 -8.90 3.11
N LEU A 148 28.91 -9.18 3.11
CA LEU A 148 28.32 -10.47 3.46
C LEU A 148 28.26 -11.38 2.23
N THR A 149 28.92 -12.53 2.30
CA THR A 149 28.91 -13.54 1.23
C THR A 149 28.23 -14.81 1.74
N LEU A 150 27.23 -15.28 1.00
CA LEU A 150 26.49 -16.51 1.31
C LEU A 150 26.98 -17.68 0.44
N SER A 151 26.91 -18.90 0.96
CA SER A 151 27.33 -20.10 0.22
C SER A 151 26.21 -20.74 -0.61
N GLY A 152 26.62 -21.57 -1.58
CA GLY A 152 25.70 -22.33 -2.42
C GLY A 152 24.79 -21.43 -3.27
N ASN A 153 23.48 -21.70 -3.23
CA ASN A 153 22.46 -20.93 -3.92
C ASN A 153 21.62 -20.07 -2.96
N ALA A 154 22.12 -19.79 -1.74
CA ALA A 154 21.43 -18.94 -0.77
C ALA A 154 21.23 -17.52 -1.29
N PHE A 155 20.14 -16.87 -0.88
CA PHE A 155 19.88 -15.46 -1.15
C PHE A 155 18.93 -14.89 -0.10
N MET A 156 18.98 -13.57 0.09
CA MET A 156 18.19 -12.85 1.09
C MET A 156 16.78 -12.52 0.59
N GLY A 157 15.99 -13.56 0.28
CA GLY A 157 14.54 -13.49 0.06
C GLY A 157 14.09 -13.10 -1.36
N TYR A 158 14.80 -12.19 -2.03
CA TYR A 158 14.56 -11.89 -3.44
C TYR A 158 15.89 -11.88 -4.21
N TYR A 159 16.03 -12.78 -5.20
CA TYR A 159 17.28 -13.02 -5.90
C TYR A 159 17.56 -11.97 -6.99
N CYS A 160 18.67 -11.24 -6.84
CA CYS A 160 19.07 -10.16 -7.76
C CYS A 160 20.38 -10.45 -8.51
N GLY A 161 20.80 -11.72 -8.58
CA GLY A 161 21.92 -12.14 -9.44
C GLY A 161 23.22 -12.46 -8.71
N HIS A 162 23.32 -12.21 -7.41
CA HIS A 162 24.52 -12.47 -6.60
C HIS A 162 24.17 -12.95 -5.19
N GLN A 163 25.11 -13.65 -4.56
CA GLN A 163 25.10 -14.07 -3.14
C GLN A 163 25.96 -13.17 -2.25
N GLU A 164 26.38 -12.02 -2.79
CA GLU A 164 27.21 -11.03 -2.12
C GLU A 164 26.40 -9.78 -1.87
N TYR A 165 26.42 -9.30 -0.63
CA TYR A 165 25.65 -8.16 -0.16
C TYR A 165 26.57 -7.18 0.58
N GLU A 166 26.38 -5.88 0.38
CA GLU A 166 26.99 -4.85 1.21
C GLU A 166 26.07 -4.53 2.39
N ILE A 167 26.61 -4.58 3.60
CA ILE A 167 25.92 -4.20 4.84
C ILE A 167 26.04 -2.68 4.98
N VAL A 168 25.04 -1.94 4.48
CA VAL A 168 25.07 -0.47 4.47
C VAL A 168 24.62 0.13 5.80
N TYR A 169 23.87 -0.61 6.60
CA TYR A 169 23.49 -0.24 7.97
C TYR A 169 23.20 -1.50 8.78
N GLN A 170 23.57 -1.50 10.07
CA GLN A 170 23.31 -2.62 10.97
C GLN A 170 23.33 -2.20 12.43
N THR A 171 22.32 -2.63 13.17
CA THR A 171 22.24 -2.59 14.63
C THR A 171 21.90 -3.97 15.17
N GLU A 172 21.62 -4.11 16.47
CA GLU A 172 21.09 -5.36 17.01
C GLU A 172 19.67 -5.69 16.52
N GLU A 173 18.95 -4.70 16.00
CA GLU A 173 17.50 -4.73 15.70
C GLU A 173 17.19 -4.70 14.19
N VAL A 174 17.99 -3.98 13.40
CA VAL A 174 17.77 -3.75 11.96
C VAL A 174 19.06 -3.96 11.18
N MET A 175 18.92 -4.46 9.94
CA MET A 175 19.99 -4.57 8.96
C MET A 175 19.50 -4.13 7.59
N ALA A 176 20.29 -3.30 6.91
CA ALA A 176 20.07 -2.95 5.51
C ALA A 176 21.17 -3.54 4.63
N LEU A 177 20.74 -4.29 3.61
CA LEU A 177 21.61 -4.98 2.67
C LEU A 177 21.41 -4.42 1.26
N VAL A 178 22.51 -4.24 0.53
CA VAL A 178 22.49 -3.90 -0.90
C VAL A 178 23.10 -5.02 -1.72
N VAL A 179 22.46 -5.39 -2.82
CA VAL A 179 23.01 -6.30 -3.83
C VAL A 179 23.03 -5.59 -5.19
N HIS A 180 24.16 -5.71 -5.87
CA HIS A 180 24.41 -5.08 -7.16
C HIS A 180 24.02 -6.04 -8.30
N ASN A 181 22.88 -5.81 -8.92
CA ASN A 181 22.47 -6.52 -10.13
C ASN A 181 23.19 -5.91 -11.34
N GLN A 182 24.36 -6.46 -11.66
CA GLN A 182 25.19 -5.99 -12.77
C GLN A 182 24.57 -6.23 -14.15
N VAL A 183 23.64 -7.18 -14.29
CA VAL A 183 23.00 -7.49 -15.57
C VAL A 183 22.00 -6.40 -15.94
N GLU A 184 21.21 -5.93 -14.97
CA GLU A 184 20.19 -4.91 -15.19
C GLU A 184 20.62 -3.51 -14.75
N GLN A 185 21.86 -3.36 -14.25
CA GLN A 185 22.43 -2.09 -13.77
C GLN A 185 21.59 -1.46 -12.65
N GLN A 186 21.21 -2.27 -11.68
CA GLN A 186 20.35 -1.91 -10.55
C GLN A 186 21.04 -2.22 -9.22
N ASP A 187 20.88 -1.33 -8.25
CA ASP A 187 21.05 -1.69 -6.84
C ASP A 187 19.70 -2.10 -6.29
N TRP A 188 19.66 -3.26 -5.64
CA TRP A 188 18.53 -3.69 -4.84
C TRP A 188 18.88 -3.53 -3.38
N CYS A 189 18.07 -2.76 -2.65
CA CYS A 189 18.25 -2.49 -1.24
C CYS A 189 17.11 -3.12 -0.44
N PHE A 190 17.48 -3.88 0.58
CA PHE A 190 16.58 -4.61 1.46
C PHE A 190 16.78 -4.16 2.90
N VAL A 191 15.68 -3.98 3.64
CA VAL A 191 15.70 -3.73 5.08
C VAL A 191 15.07 -4.92 5.79
N PHE A 192 15.82 -5.47 6.73
CA PHE A 192 15.43 -6.57 7.59
C PHE A 192 15.38 -6.08 9.04
N CYS A 193 14.49 -6.67 9.82
CA CYS A 193 14.47 -6.49 11.27
C CYS A 193 14.40 -7.84 11.96
N ARG A 194 14.61 -7.86 13.27
CA ARG A 194 14.36 -9.06 14.07
C ARG A 194 12.89 -9.46 13.99
N GLU A 195 12.63 -10.77 14.01
CA GLU A 195 11.27 -11.32 13.91
C GLU A 195 10.31 -10.73 14.97
N ASP A 196 10.77 -10.55 16.20
CA ASP A 196 9.95 -10.01 17.30
C ASP A 196 9.63 -8.51 17.18
N LEU A 197 10.32 -7.79 16.29
CA LEU A 197 10.12 -6.36 16.02
C LEU A 197 9.32 -6.12 14.72
N ASN A 198 9.08 -7.15 13.92
CA ASN A 198 8.27 -7.07 12.70
C ASN A 198 6.77 -7.10 13.03
N VAL A 199 6.31 -6.11 13.79
CA VAL A 199 4.92 -5.94 14.20
C VAL A 199 4.27 -4.79 13.42
N PRO A 200 2.99 -4.90 13.03
CA PRO A 200 2.29 -3.77 12.42
C PRO A 200 2.23 -2.61 13.40
N ALA A 201 2.29 -1.37 12.88
CA ALA A 201 2.01 -0.19 13.67
C ALA A 201 0.63 -0.36 14.36
N PRO A 202 0.51 0.03 15.64
CA PRO A 202 -0.78 -0.04 16.32
C PRO A 202 -1.81 0.81 15.55
N PRO A 203 -3.07 0.37 15.44
CA PRO A 203 -4.10 1.17 14.81
C PRO A 203 -4.17 2.53 15.48
N ILE A 204 -4.23 3.60 14.70
CA ILE A 204 -4.50 4.93 15.24
C ILE A 204 -5.90 4.86 15.87
N ALA A 205 -5.98 5.00 17.19
CA ALA A 205 -7.27 5.06 17.87
C ALA A 205 -7.97 6.36 17.45
N LYS A 206 -8.91 6.25 16.52
CA LYS A 206 -9.73 7.36 16.05
C LYS A 206 -10.81 7.66 17.09
N GLU A 207 -10.79 8.88 17.63
CA GLU A 207 -11.85 9.37 18.50
C GLU A 207 -13.04 9.86 17.67
N LEU A 208 -14.24 9.88 18.27
CA LEU A 208 -15.43 10.48 17.67
C LEU A 208 -15.31 12.00 17.68
N LYS A 209 -15.51 12.64 16.53
CA LYS A 209 -15.54 14.09 16.39
C LYS A 209 -16.68 14.52 15.48
N ALA A 210 -17.35 15.61 15.84
CA ALA A 210 -18.31 16.32 14.98
C ALA A 210 -17.59 17.52 14.36
N ILE A 211 -16.98 17.33 13.18
CA ILE A 211 -16.27 18.38 12.45
C ILE A 211 -17.05 18.66 11.18
N PRO A 212 -17.82 19.77 11.09
CA PRO A 212 -18.57 20.12 9.90
C PRO A 212 -17.67 20.13 8.66
N LEU A 213 -18.14 19.51 7.59
CA LEU A 213 -17.47 19.53 6.28
C LEU A 213 -18.32 20.35 5.33
N SER A 214 -17.69 21.24 4.56
CA SER A 214 -18.37 22.03 3.54
C SER A 214 -17.48 22.22 2.32
N GLU A 215 -18.06 22.22 1.13
CA GLU A 215 -17.38 22.46 -0.13
C GLU A 215 -18.31 23.15 -1.14
N ASP A 216 -17.93 24.35 -1.57
CA ASP A 216 -18.63 25.18 -2.57
C ASP A 216 -17.87 25.29 -3.91
N PHE A 217 -16.68 24.69 -4.01
CA PHE A 217 -15.77 24.69 -5.16
C PHE A 217 -15.31 26.08 -5.63
N GLU A 218 -15.53 27.12 -4.84
CA GLU A 218 -15.15 28.49 -5.21
C GLU A 218 -13.69 28.79 -4.88
N GLY A 219 -13.21 28.22 -3.76
CA GLY A 219 -11.87 28.41 -3.22
C GLY A 219 -10.72 27.73 -3.99
N ASP A 220 -9.49 28.03 -3.55
CA ASP A 220 -8.27 27.39 -4.02
C ASP A 220 -7.99 26.06 -3.29
N GLU A 221 -8.49 25.94 -2.06
CA GLU A 221 -8.47 24.70 -1.28
C GLU A 221 -9.84 24.03 -1.40
N ILE A 222 -9.83 22.74 -1.72
CA ILE A 222 -11.03 21.90 -1.81
C ILE A 222 -10.91 20.72 -0.86
N LEU A 223 -12.03 20.20 -0.37
CA LEU A 223 -12.10 18.93 0.32
C LEU A 223 -11.44 17.85 -0.55
N ALA A 224 -10.56 17.07 0.08
CA ALA A 224 -9.72 16.07 -0.59
C ALA A 224 -10.52 14.81 -1.00
N PHE A 225 -11.47 14.97 -1.91
CA PHE A 225 -12.24 13.86 -2.46
C PHE A 225 -11.35 12.92 -3.26
N LYS A 226 -11.30 11.65 -2.85
CA LYS A 226 -10.73 10.55 -3.63
C LYS A 226 -11.68 10.15 -4.75
N GLN A 227 -11.11 9.91 -5.93
CA GLN A 227 -11.82 9.43 -7.11
C GLN A 227 -11.60 7.92 -7.24
N GLU A 228 -12.68 7.15 -7.28
CA GLU A 228 -12.66 5.71 -7.55
C GLU A 228 -13.29 5.46 -8.91
N ASP A 229 -12.62 4.77 -9.83
CA ASP A 229 -13.15 4.45 -11.17
C ASP A 229 -13.77 5.66 -11.91
N MET A 230 -13.27 6.87 -11.69
CA MET A 230 -13.80 8.10 -12.30
C MET A 230 -13.10 8.44 -13.62
N GLY A 231 -13.46 9.58 -14.22
CA GLY A 231 -12.93 10.00 -15.53
C GLY A 231 -11.54 10.60 -15.56
N GLY A 232 -10.80 10.39 -14.49
CA GLY A 232 -9.57 11.11 -14.21
C GLY A 232 -9.80 12.61 -14.02
N ALA A 233 -8.71 13.29 -13.70
CA ALA A 233 -8.69 14.72 -13.34
C ALA A 233 -9.18 15.67 -14.45
N ILE A 234 -9.28 15.22 -15.70
CA ILE A 234 -9.78 16.06 -16.80
C ILE A 234 -11.30 16.03 -16.85
N LYS A 235 -11.93 14.86 -16.71
CA LYS A 235 -13.39 14.73 -16.85
C LYS A 235 -14.12 14.90 -15.52
N SER A 236 -13.49 14.51 -14.42
CA SER A 236 -14.02 14.67 -13.06
C SER A 236 -13.24 15.77 -12.35
N ALA A 237 -13.80 16.97 -12.33
CA ALA A 237 -13.08 18.19 -11.98
C ALA A 237 -14.02 19.33 -11.60
N VAL A 238 -13.48 20.29 -10.86
CA VAL A 238 -14.09 21.62 -10.71
C VAL A 238 -14.05 22.33 -12.06
N ILE A 239 -15.20 22.84 -12.50
CA ILE A 239 -15.36 23.60 -13.74
C ILE A 239 -16.23 24.83 -13.47
N GLY A 240 -16.30 25.76 -14.44
CA GLY A 240 -17.32 26.81 -14.38
C GLY A 240 -18.74 26.21 -14.41
N ASN A 241 -19.64 26.77 -13.62
CA ASN A 241 -21.04 26.33 -13.54
C ASN A 241 -21.71 26.46 -14.92
N PRO A 242 -22.10 25.34 -15.56
CA PRO A 242 -22.68 25.38 -16.90
C PRO A 242 -24.13 25.91 -16.90
N VAL A 243 -24.78 25.92 -15.73
CA VAL A 243 -26.20 26.27 -15.58
C VAL A 243 -26.39 27.11 -14.31
N PRO A 244 -25.86 28.34 -14.24
CA PRO A 244 -25.99 29.23 -13.06
C PRO A 244 -27.41 29.82 -13.03
N LEU A 245 -28.38 28.97 -12.74
CA LEU A 245 -29.80 29.29 -12.63
C LEU A 245 -30.21 29.34 -11.16
N PRO A 246 -31.35 29.99 -10.83
CA PRO A 246 -31.78 30.17 -9.45
C PRO A 246 -31.73 28.90 -8.62
N ILE A 247 -31.35 29.05 -7.35
CA ILE A 247 -30.92 28.05 -6.33
C ILE A 247 -29.45 27.60 -6.41
N ASN A 248 -28.78 27.67 -7.57
CA ASN A 248 -27.33 27.52 -7.66
C ASN A 248 -26.74 28.57 -8.62
N GLU A 249 -26.33 29.70 -8.05
CA GLU A 249 -25.71 30.82 -8.77
C GLU A 249 -24.18 30.83 -8.63
N SER A 250 -23.59 29.76 -8.09
CA SER A 250 -22.13 29.60 -7.92
C SER A 250 -21.42 29.72 -9.26
N SER A 251 -20.19 30.23 -9.22
CA SER A 251 -19.38 30.46 -10.42
C SER A 251 -18.76 29.15 -10.94
N LYS A 252 -18.51 28.22 -10.01
CA LYS A 252 -17.96 26.89 -10.26
C LYS A 252 -18.86 25.81 -9.68
N VAL A 253 -18.66 24.59 -10.17
CA VAL A 253 -19.30 23.36 -9.66
C VAL A 253 -18.33 22.20 -9.87
N TYR A 254 -18.55 21.08 -9.19
CA TYR A 254 -17.84 19.85 -9.53
C TYR A 254 -18.59 19.07 -10.60
N ARG A 255 -17.93 18.85 -11.74
CA ARG A 255 -18.41 17.91 -12.77
C ARG A 255 -17.97 16.51 -12.38
N TYR A 256 -18.95 15.64 -12.14
CA TYR A 256 -18.77 14.22 -11.86
C TYR A 256 -18.91 13.41 -13.15
N TRP A 257 -17.89 12.62 -13.53
CA TRP A 257 -18.02 11.64 -14.62
C TRP A 257 -18.00 10.22 -14.09
N LYS A 258 -19.18 9.57 -14.12
CA LYS A 258 -19.27 8.11 -13.99
C LYS A 258 -18.62 7.49 -15.22
N SER A 259 -17.57 6.70 -15.01
CA SER A 259 -16.90 6.00 -16.10
C SER A 259 -17.62 4.71 -16.48
N THR A 260 -16.97 3.89 -17.30
CA THR A 260 -17.40 2.50 -17.57
C THR A 260 -16.99 1.53 -16.46
N GLY A 261 -16.28 1.98 -15.43
CA GLY A 261 -16.06 1.22 -14.21
C GLY A 261 -17.37 0.97 -13.46
N PHE A 262 -17.42 -0.13 -12.72
CA PHE A 262 -18.66 -0.59 -12.09
C PHE A 262 -19.02 0.21 -10.83
N TYR A 263 -18.04 0.83 -10.17
CA TYR A 263 -18.23 1.42 -8.84
C TYR A 263 -17.80 2.89 -8.77
N SER A 264 -17.78 3.61 -9.88
CA SER A 264 -17.35 5.02 -9.94
C SER A 264 -17.96 5.85 -8.80
N ASN A 265 -17.14 6.47 -7.97
CA ASN A 265 -17.59 7.33 -6.87
C ASN A 265 -16.56 8.40 -6.49
N LEU A 266 -17.05 9.42 -5.78
CA LEU A 266 -16.20 10.31 -4.98
C LEU A 266 -16.29 9.88 -3.52
N SER A 267 -15.20 9.99 -2.78
CA SER A 267 -15.24 9.76 -1.34
C SER A 267 -14.32 10.66 -0.55
N PHE A 268 -14.76 11.05 0.63
CA PHE A 268 -13.95 11.71 1.64
C PHE A 268 -13.72 10.74 2.80
N THR A 269 -12.50 10.67 3.33
CA THR A 269 -12.18 9.90 4.52
C THR A 269 -11.52 10.82 5.54
N ALA A 270 -12.09 10.88 6.74
CA ALA A 270 -11.52 11.62 7.85
C ALA A 270 -10.12 11.07 8.19
N PRO A 271 -9.10 11.94 8.33
CA PRO A 271 -7.72 11.48 8.45
C PRO A 271 -7.42 10.77 9.78
N ASP A 272 -8.00 11.24 10.89
CA ASP A 272 -7.62 10.84 12.24
C ASP A 272 -8.81 10.75 13.23
N TYR A 273 -10.06 10.69 12.73
CA TYR A 273 -11.26 10.64 13.56
C TYR A 273 -12.39 9.81 12.94
N LYS A 274 -13.32 9.35 13.78
CA LYS A 274 -14.62 8.81 13.39
C LYS A 274 -15.68 9.91 13.51
N PHE A 275 -16.73 9.85 12.71
CA PHE A 275 -17.82 10.82 12.75
C PHE A 275 -18.66 10.63 14.01
N ASP A 276 -18.84 11.70 14.79
CA ASP A 276 -19.85 11.73 15.85
C ASP A 276 -21.23 12.02 15.25
N LEU A 277 -21.94 10.95 14.89
CA LEU A 277 -23.27 11.02 14.29
C LEU A 277 -24.38 11.44 15.26
N THR A 278 -24.10 11.55 16.57
CA THR A 278 -25.06 12.13 17.51
C THR A 278 -25.25 13.64 17.29
N THR A 279 -24.26 14.28 16.67
CA THR A 279 -24.23 15.72 16.39
C THR A 279 -24.18 16.02 14.88
N GLN A 280 -23.42 15.24 14.09
CA GLN A 280 -23.19 15.48 12.67
C GLN A 280 -23.74 14.30 11.84
N ASN A 281 -24.96 14.41 11.33
CA ASN A 281 -25.64 13.27 10.70
C ASN A 281 -26.42 13.58 9.42
N LYS A 282 -26.30 14.80 8.88
CA LYS A 282 -26.97 15.17 7.64
C LYS A 282 -25.97 15.58 6.59
N VAL A 283 -26.09 14.94 5.42
CA VAL A 283 -25.41 15.38 4.21
C VAL A 283 -26.38 16.20 3.37
N ARG A 284 -25.99 17.42 3.01
CA ARG A 284 -26.71 18.29 2.08
C ARG A 284 -25.86 18.54 0.84
N VAL A 285 -26.49 18.59 -0.32
CA VAL A 285 -25.78 18.82 -1.58
C VAL A 285 -26.74 19.31 -2.65
N LYS A 286 -26.30 20.26 -3.47
CA LYS A 286 -27.01 20.64 -4.69
C LYS A 286 -26.54 19.78 -5.84
N VAL A 287 -27.47 19.26 -6.63
CA VAL A 287 -27.16 18.39 -7.75
C VAL A 287 -27.89 18.80 -9.01
N PHE A 288 -27.28 18.54 -10.16
CA PHE A 288 -27.89 18.69 -11.47
C PHE A 288 -27.76 17.37 -12.24
N ILE A 289 -28.91 16.84 -12.68
CA ILE A 289 -28.99 15.59 -13.43
C ILE A 289 -29.30 15.91 -14.91
N PRO A 290 -28.34 15.79 -15.84
CA PRO A 290 -28.57 16.16 -17.23
C PRO A 290 -29.42 15.13 -17.98
N SER A 291 -30.35 15.58 -18.81
CA SER A 291 -31.14 14.71 -19.69
C SER A 291 -30.35 14.13 -20.86
N PHE A 292 -29.19 14.71 -21.19
CA PHE A 292 -28.35 14.24 -22.30
C PHE A 292 -27.60 12.93 -22.00
N ASN A 293 -27.60 12.46 -20.75
CA ASN A 293 -27.09 11.13 -20.42
C ASN A 293 -28.00 10.03 -21.00
N ASP A 294 -27.42 8.85 -21.25
CA ASP A 294 -28.20 7.69 -21.69
C ASP A 294 -28.73 6.88 -20.49
N TYR A 295 -30.00 7.11 -20.15
CA TYR A 295 -30.71 6.36 -19.09
C TYR A 295 -31.46 5.13 -19.61
N THR A 296 -31.32 4.78 -20.90
CA THR A 296 -32.16 3.77 -21.55
C THR A 296 -31.43 2.48 -21.86
N THR A 297 -30.14 2.59 -22.23
CA THR A 297 -29.30 1.47 -22.62
C THR A 297 -28.91 0.59 -21.42
N GLU A 298 -29.04 -0.72 -21.58
CA GLU A 298 -28.49 -1.70 -20.65
C GLU A 298 -26.99 -1.88 -20.89
N ASN A 299 -26.23 -1.98 -19.80
CA ASN A 299 -24.78 -2.05 -19.80
C ASN A 299 -24.31 -3.37 -19.18
N ALA A 300 -23.03 -3.69 -19.41
CA ALA A 300 -22.35 -4.77 -18.68
C ALA A 300 -22.43 -4.53 -17.17
N VAL A 301 -22.44 -5.62 -16.40
CA VAL A 301 -22.53 -5.58 -14.94
C VAL A 301 -21.35 -6.34 -14.31
N ALA A 302 -21.02 -5.98 -13.06
CA ALA A 302 -19.93 -6.59 -12.29
C ALA A 302 -20.13 -8.09 -12.03
N GLY A 303 -21.38 -8.54 -12.02
CA GLY A 303 -21.74 -9.95 -11.96
C GLY A 303 -23.25 -10.15 -11.92
N ASP A 304 -23.66 -11.42 -11.89
CA ASP A 304 -25.07 -11.83 -12.03
C ASP A 304 -25.96 -11.35 -10.86
N TRP A 305 -25.37 -10.94 -9.74
CA TRP A 305 -26.08 -10.38 -8.59
C TRP A 305 -26.54 -8.93 -8.79
N ILE A 306 -26.08 -8.25 -9.85
CA ILE A 306 -26.49 -6.88 -10.15
C ILE A 306 -27.78 -6.88 -10.98
N ALA A 307 -28.88 -6.48 -10.33
CA ALA A 307 -30.19 -6.42 -10.97
C ALA A 307 -30.36 -5.21 -11.92
N ASN A 308 -29.76 -4.06 -11.59
CA ASN A 308 -29.87 -2.85 -12.40
C ASN A 308 -28.76 -2.76 -13.46
N LYS A 309 -29.13 -2.66 -14.73
CA LYS A 309 -28.19 -2.57 -15.87
C LYS A 309 -28.11 -1.18 -16.50
N LYS A 310 -28.90 -0.22 -16.02
CA LYS A 310 -29.07 1.10 -16.64
C LYS A 310 -28.54 2.19 -15.73
N LEU A 311 -28.01 3.25 -16.34
CA LEU A 311 -27.80 4.50 -15.61
C LEU A 311 -29.15 5.01 -15.11
N LEU A 312 -29.22 5.44 -13.85
CA LEU A 312 -30.43 5.99 -13.25
C LEU A 312 -30.25 7.46 -12.85
N PRO A 313 -31.29 8.30 -12.96
CA PRO A 313 -31.26 9.67 -12.43
C PRO A 313 -31.39 9.62 -10.90
N GLN A 314 -30.29 9.30 -10.22
CA GLN A 314 -30.24 9.15 -8.78
C GLN A 314 -28.87 9.50 -8.20
N LEU A 315 -28.86 9.81 -6.91
CA LEU A 315 -27.67 9.93 -6.10
C LEU A 315 -27.80 9.03 -4.86
N ALA A 316 -26.76 8.23 -4.61
CA ALA A 316 -26.56 7.54 -3.34
C ALA A 316 -25.48 8.25 -2.52
N VAL A 317 -25.73 8.42 -1.23
CA VAL A 317 -24.72 8.81 -0.24
C VAL A 317 -24.56 7.66 0.75
N LYS A 318 -23.32 7.28 1.04
CA LYS A 318 -23.00 6.16 1.93
C LYS A 318 -22.04 6.60 3.03
N LEU A 319 -22.26 6.10 4.25
CA LEU A 319 -21.30 6.16 5.34
C LEU A 319 -20.66 4.79 5.53
N GLN A 320 -19.33 4.76 5.62
CA GLN A 320 -18.51 3.54 5.65
C GLN A 320 -17.46 3.58 6.76
N ASP A 321 -17.08 2.40 7.25
CA ASP A 321 -15.90 2.21 8.07
C ASP A 321 -14.68 2.07 7.16
N GLY A 322 -13.87 3.12 7.08
CA GLY A 322 -12.65 3.17 6.28
C GLY A 322 -11.51 2.30 6.81
N ASP A 323 -11.60 1.81 8.05
CA ASP A 323 -10.62 0.86 8.61
C ASP A 323 -10.95 -0.59 8.24
N HIS A 324 -12.18 -0.86 7.79
CA HIS A 324 -12.57 -2.18 7.32
C HIS A 324 -11.92 -2.48 5.95
N PRO A 325 -11.32 -3.66 5.72
CA PRO A 325 -10.69 -4.00 4.44
C PRO A 325 -11.66 -4.03 3.25
N ALA A 326 -12.96 -4.19 3.54
CA ALA A 326 -14.06 -4.06 2.59
C ALA A 326 -15.10 -3.05 3.13
N PRO A 327 -14.87 -1.72 3.00
CA PRO A 327 -15.68 -0.68 3.65
C PRO A 327 -17.19 -0.72 3.32
N TRP A 328 -17.57 -1.38 2.22
CA TRP A 328 -18.95 -1.50 1.77
C TRP A 328 -19.77 -2.54 2.54
N GLU A 329 -19.16 -3.49 3.27
CA GLU A 329 -19.90 -4.60 3.90
C GLU A 329 -20.75 -4.16 5.11
N GLY A 330 -20.36 -3.09 5.80
CA GLY A 330 -21.07 -2.53 6.97
C GLY A 330 -21.70 -1.15 6.74
N GLN A 331 -21.76 -0.71 5.48
CA GLN A 331 -22.15 0.65 5.15
C GLN A 331 -23.62 0.96 5.44
N THR A 332 -23.93 2.24 5.69
CA THR A 332 -25.30 2.75 5.65
C THR A 332 -25.46 3.55 4.36
N GLU A 333 -26.44 3.19 3.54
CA GLU A 333 -26.73 3.84 2.26
C GLU A 333 -28.10 4.53 2.29
N ILE A 334 -28.14 5.75 1.76
CA ILE A 334 -29.39 6.44 1.45
C ILE A 334 -29.38 6.81 -0.03
N VAL A 335 -30.42 6.42 -0.75
CA VAL A 335 -30.59 6.70 -2.19
C VAL A 335 -31.75 7.68 -2.40
N LYS A 336 -31.50 8.76 -3.15
CA LYS A 336 -32.54 9.64 -3.70
C LYS A 336 -32.70 9.31 -5.18
N ALA A 337 -33.73 8.55 -5.50
CA ALA A 337 -34.04 8.08 -6.84
C ALA A 337 -35.03 8.99 -7.58
N ASN A 338 -35.12 8.82 -8.91
CA ASN A 338 -36.03 9.55 -9.79
C ASN A 338 -35.88 11.07 -9.71
N LEU A 339 -34.64 11.54 -9.58
CA LEU A 339 -34.31 12.95 -9.55
C LEU A 339 -34.73 13.62 -10.87
N GLU A 340 -35.22 14.85 -10.76
CA GLU A 340 -35.69 15.58 -11.92
C GLU A 340 -34.53 15.97 -12.82
N LEU A 341 -34.76 15.94 -14.14
CA LEU A 341 -33.73 16.26 -15.12
C LEU A 341 -33.66 17.76 -15.39
N ASP A 342 -32.48 18.22 -15.82
CA ASP A 342 -32.20 19.56 -16.33
C ASP A 342 -32.54 20.74 -15.40
N LYS A 343 -32.45 20.50 -14.09
CA LYS A 343 -32.50 21.56 -13.08
C LYS A 343 -31.69 21.20 -11.84
N TRP A 344 -31.25 22.24 -11.15
CA TRP A 344 -30.66 22.11 -9.82
C TRP A 344 -31.72 21.63 -8.83
N GLN A 345 -31.29 20.78 -7.91
CA GLN A 345 -32.08 20.25 -6.80
C GLN A 345 -31.20 20.25 -5.55
N GLU A 346 -31.74 20.71 -4.43
CA GLU A 346 -31.10 20.56 -3.12
C GLU A 346 -31.59 19.26 -2.48
N LEU A 347 -30.65 18.40 -2.07
CA LEU A 347 -30.93 17.10 -1.48
C LEU A 347 -30.39 17.04 -0.05
N GLU A 348 -31.15 16.39 0.83
CA GLU A 348 -30.73 16.06 2.19
C GLU A 348 -30.79 14.55 2.42
N PHE A 349 -29.70 13.99 2.95
CA PHE A 349 -29.53 12.60 3.34
C PHE A 349 -29.36 12.55 4.86
N ASP A 350 -30.37 12.05 5.57
CA ASP A 350 -30.45 12.03 7.03
C ASP A 350 -30.04 10.66 7.59
N PHE A 351 -28.87 10.62 8.22
CA PHE A 351 -28.29 9.44 8.88
C PHE A 351 -28.58 9.39 10.39
N SER A 352 -29.51 10.19 10.92
CA SER A 352 -29.86 10.18 12.35
C SER A 352 -30.35 8.81 12.85
N THR A 353 -30.87 7.96 11.96
CA THR A 353 -31.26 6.57 12.30
C THR A 353 -30.09 5.67 12.68
N VAL A 354 -28.87 6.07 12.34
CA VAL A 354 -27.61 5.39 12.68
C VAL A 354 -26.70 6.24 13.56
N ALA A 355 -27.26 7.21 14.30
CA ALA A 355 -26.52 8.11 15.19
C ALA A 355 -25.68 7.39 16.27
N ASN A 356 -25.99 6.13 16.58
CA ASN A 356 -25.27 5.28 17.52
C ASN A 356 -24.09 4.52 16.90
N ARG A 357 -23.82 4.68 15.60
CA ARG A 357 -22.66 4.09 14.93
C ARG A 357 -21.43 4.95 15.20
N GLU A 358 -20.36 4.29 15.62
CA GLU A 358 -19.09 4.94 16.02
C GLU A 358 -17.92 4.55 15.10
N ASP A 359 -18.18 3.74 14.08
CA ASP A 359 -17.16 3.16 13.19
C ASP A 359 -16.97 3.92 11.88
N TYR A 360 -17.87 4.85 11.55
CA TYR A 360 -17.83 5.56 10.28
C TYR A 360 -16.85 6.73 10.27
N ASP A 361 -16.04 6.82 9.22
CA ASP A 361 -15.12 7.93 8.93
C ASP A 361 -15.04 8.26 7.44
N ARG A 362 -15.83 7.58 6.61
CA ARG A 362 -15.82 7.74 5.17
C ARG A 362 -17.21 8.06 4.64
N ILE A 363 -17.29 9.09 3.80
CA ILE A 363 -18.49 9.48 3.05
C ILE A 363 -18.25 9.13 1.59
N VAL A 364 -19.19 8.44 0.94
CA VAL A 364 -19.16 8.13 -0.48
C VAL A 364 -20.33 8.82 -1.18
N ILE A 365 -20.07 9.49 -2.29
CA ILE A 365 -21.04 10.17 -3.16
C ILE A 365 -21.04 9.43 -4.50
N GLN A 366 -22.17 8.83 -4.87
CA GLN A 366 -22.25 7.93 -6.01
C GLN A 366 -23.49 8.19 -6.86
N PHE A 367 -23.28 8.83 -8.01
CA PHE A 367 -24.34 9.06 -9.00
C PHE A 367 -24.58 7.86 -9.90
N GLY A 368 -25.80 7.76 -10.42
CA GLY A 368 -26.06 6.93 -11.60
C GLY A 368 -26.36 5.46 -11.33
N ALA A 369 -26.43 5.04 -10.06
CA ALA A 369 -26.40 3.64 -9.60
C ALA A 369 -25.02 2.96 -9.74
N GLU A 370 -24.86 1.82 -9.07
CA GLU A 370 -23.60 1.06 -9.06
C GLU A 370 -23.75 -0.34 -9.65
N GLY A 371 -22.60 -0.98 -9.89
CA GLY A 371 -22.50 -2.35 -10.38
C GLY A 371 -22.65 -2.50 -11.89
N HIS A 372 -22.86 -1.43 -12.64
CA HIS A 372 -22.99 -1.44 -14.11
C HIS A 372 -22.04 -0.44 -14.79
N ALA A 373 -21.67 -0.74 -16.03
CA ALA A 373 -20.69 0.02 -16.83
C ALA A 373 -21.29 1.22 -17.58
N GLY A 374 -22.49 1.67 -17.20
CA GLY A 374 -23.15 2.82 -17.84
C GLY A 374 -22.48 4.13 -17.44
N PRO A 375 -21.94 4.92 -18.39
CA PRO A 375 -21.28 6.18 -18.08
C PRO A 375 -22.27 7.34 -18.05
N GLY A 376 -21.90 8.44 -17.40
CA GLY A 376 -22.74 9.65 -17.35
C GLY A 376 -22.04 10.85 -16.71
N PHE A 377 -22.50 12.05 -17.06
CA PHE A 377 -22.08 13.29 -16.40
C PHE A 377 -23.15 13.75 -15.42
N PHE A 378 -22.71 14.18 -14.25
CA PHE A 378 -23.55 14.81 -13.24
C PHE A 378 -22.81 16.02 -12.70
N TYR A 379 -23.52 16.93 -12.05
CA TYR A 379 -22.90 18.06 -11.38
C TYR A 379 -23.35 18.08 -9.93
N LEU A 380 -22.42 18.40 -9.04
CA LEU A 380 -22.72 18.66 -7.64
C LEU A 380 -22.04 19.95 -7.19
N ASP A 381 -22.63 20.58 -6.19
CA ASP A 381 -22.19 21.83 -5.62
C ASP A 381 -22.74 21.98 -4.20
N ASP A 382 -22.20 22.92 -3.42
CA ASP A 382 -22.61 23.21 -2.05
C ASP A 382 -22.79 21.93 -1.20
N PHE A 383 -21.75 21.10 -1.17
CA PHE A 383 -21.72 19.91 -0.33
C PHE A 383 -21.54 20.32 1.13
N GLU A 384 -22.31 19.72 2.02
CA GLU A 384 -22.21 19.92 3.46
C GLU A 384 -22.42 18.59 4.20
N PHE A 385 -21.66 18.34 5.25
CA PHE A 385 -21.93 17.31 6.25
C PHE A 385 -21.94 17.96 7.63
N SER A 386 -23.12 18.11 8.22
CA SER A 386 -23.36 18.87 9.46
C SER A 386 -24.60 18.33 10.21
N GLU A 387 -25.18 19.15 11.09
CA GLU A 387 -26.35 18.83 11.94
C GLU A 387 -27.71 18.77 11.21
#